data_AF-Q1H3U2-F1
#
_entry.id   AF-Q1H3U2-F1
#
_cell.length_a   1.000
_cell.length_b   1.000
_cell.length_c   1.000
_cell.angle_alpha   90.00
_cell.angle_beta   90.00
_cell.angle_gamma   90.00
#
_symmetry.space_group_name_H-M   'P 1'
#
loop_
_entity.id
_entity.type
_entity.pdbx_description
1 polymer ?
#
loop_
_entity_poly.entity_id
_entity_poly.type
_entity_poly.pdbx_seq_one_letter_code
_entity_poly.pdbx_strand_id
1 'polypeptide(L)'
;MRPYFIVLLLVMLAACSRPVVKEPVPEPVAPGPAVQLPQEDNPYAQHYVARQLHGIKLSQGAGEPTIYQGGKELDDYQHMLNDGYQMLGYTSFEAPELSFSYAAAHAAEVQADAVVVYKKLITAPMATMDLQPVKTQVSAQPHAGAAADIYSYFATYWGKLAPPVLGVHVMQRSNNDAGPGLTVLAVITHSPAAKAGVAVGDVLLSLGGEALSSPQVLQQAAHRHAGQEVELVLRRVNAEKRVHVALGTAL
;
A
#
# COMPACT_ATOMS: atom_id res chain seq x y z
N MET A 1 -2.89 18.49 11.46
CA MET A 1 -3.49 17.14 11.57
C MET A 1 -2.95 16.30 10.42
N ARG A 2 -2.26 15.18 10.69
CA ARG A 2 -1.62 14.38 9.63
C ARG A 2 -2.71 13.71 8.75
N PRO A 3 -2.84 14.06 7.46
CA PRO A 3 -3.91 13.53 6.60
C PRO A 3 -3.85 12.01 6.42
N TYR A 4 -2.70 11.38 6.68
CA TYR A 4 -2.47 9.95 6.51
C TYR A 4 -3.04 9.05 7.62
N PHE A 5 -3.32 9.60 8.81
CA PHE A 5 -4.04 8.85 9.85
C PHE A 5 -5.47 8.53 9.41
N ILE A 6 -6.03 9.34 8.51
CA ILE A 6 -7.39 9.19 7.97
C ILE A 6 -7.45 8.10 6.90
N VAL A 7 -6.38 7.82 6.15
CA VAL A 7 -6.37 6.75 5.14
C VAL A 7 -6.44 5.37 5.80
N LEU A 8 -5.69 5.15 6.89
CA LEU A 8 -5.77 3.93 7.70
C LEU A 8 -7.15 3.81 8.41
N LEU A 9 -7.74 4.93 8.82
CA LEU A 9 -9.06 5.00 9.44
C LEU A 9 -10.22 4.81 8.42
N LEU A 10 -10.05 5.22 7.17
CA LEU A 10 -11.08 5.10 6.12
C LEU A 10 -11.22 3.67 5.60
N VAL A 11 -10.15 2.87 5.61
CA VAL A 11 -10.22 1.42 5.34
C VAL A 11 -11.16 0.73 6.35
N MET A 12 -11.21 1.20 7.60
CA MET A 12 -12.12 0.66 8.64
C MET A 12 -13.60 1.03 8.40
N LEU A 13 -13.88 2.20 7.83
CA LEU A 13 -15.25 2.70 7.63
C LEU A 13 -15.90 2.21 6.33
N ALA A 14 -15.11 1.71 5.38
CA ALA A 14 -15.60 1.25 4.07
C ALA A 14 -16.12 -0.20 4.04
N ALA A 15 -16.31 -0.85 5.19
CA ALA A 15 -16.83 -2.22 5.31
C ALA A 15 -18.33 -2.38 4.95
N CYS A 16 -19.00 -1.32 4.48
CA CYS A 16 -20.33 -1.40 3.89
C CYS A 16 -20.24 -1.44 2.36
N SER A 17 -20.26 -2.65 1.80
CA SER A 17 -20.73 -2.97 0.44
C SER A 17 -20.13 -2.19 -0.74
N ARG A 18 -18.80 -2.03 -0.80
CA ARG A 18 -18.15 -1.73 -2.09
C ARG A 18 -17.66 -3.04 -2.74
N PRO A 19 -17.99 -3.29 -4.02
CA PRO A 19 -17.42 -4.42 -4.75
C PRO A 19 -15.90 -4.25 -4.82
N VAL A 20 -15.19 -5.38 -4.99
CA VAL A 20 -13.78 -5.43 -5.41
C VAL A 20 -13.52 -4.29 -6.40
N VAL A 21 -12.53 -3.44 -6.12
CA VAL A 21 -12.19 -2.32 -6.99
C VAL A 21 -11.93 -2.89 -8.39
N LYS A 22 -12.70 -2.42 -9.38
CA LYS A 22 -12.68 -2.92 -10.77
C LYS A 22 -11.79 -2.10 -11.70
N GLU A 23 -11.25 -0.98 -11.22
CA GLU A 23 -10.37 -0.14 -12.03
C GLU A 23 -9.02 -0.85 -12.19
N PRO A 24 -8.32 -0.67 -13.32
CA PRO A 24 -7.00 -1.27 -13.52
C PRO A 24 -5.98 -0.65 -12.56
N VAL A 25 -4.98 -1.44 -12.14
CA VAL A 25 -3.75 -0.94 -11.50
C VAL A 25 -3.23 0.23 -12.34
N PRO A 26 -2.70 1.32 -11.73
CA PRO A 26 -2.08 2.39 -12.48
C PRO A 26 -1.10 1.82 -13.50
N GLU A 27 -0.99 2.42 -14.68
CA GLU A 27 -0.08 1.90 -15.70
C GLU A 27 1.38 2.10 -15.26
N PRO A 28 2.27 1.13 -15.56
CA PRO A 28 3.70 1.31 -15.32
C PRO A 28 4.23 2.53 -16.06
N VAL A 29 5.11 3.28 -15.41
CA VAL A 29 5.79 4.46 -15.98
C VAL A 29 7.29 4.23 -16.02
N ALA A 30 7.94 4.80 -17.03
CA ALA A 30 9.40 4.79 -17.09
C ALA A 30 10.00 5.66 -15.96
N PRO A 31 11.09 5.23 -15.30
CA PRO A 31 11.76 6.02 -14.26
C PRO A 31 12.29 7.37 -14.76
N GLY A 32 12.51 7.52 -16.07
CA GLY A 32 13.39 8.54 -16.61
C GLY A 32 14.87 8.15 -16.44
N PRO A 33 15.81 9.05 -16.77
CA PRO A 33 17.24 8.77 -16.65
C PRO A 33 17.62 8.47 -15.20
N ALA A 34 18.51 7.48 -15.04
CA ALA A 34 19.03 7.08 -13.73
C ALA A 34 19.73 8.26 -13.05
N VAL A 35 19.44 8.44 -11.78
CA VAL A 35 20.04 9.49 -10.96
C VAL A 35 21.19 8.88 -10.17
N GLN A 36 22.37 9.48 -10.28
CA GLN A 36 23.55 9.11 -9.52
C GLN A 36 23.68 10.07 -8.34
N LEU A 37 23.02 9.74 -7.23
CA LEU A 37 23.09 10.48 -5.98
C LEU A 37 23.28 9.50 -4.81
N PRO A 38 24.03 9.86 -3.76
CA PRO A 38 24.06 9.13 -2.50
C PRO A 38 22.64 8.96 -1.93
N GLN A 39 22.32 7.82 -1.31
CA GLN A 39 20.98 7.60 -0.73
C GLN A 39 20.68 8.57 0.42
N GLU A 40 21.70 9.01 1.15
CA GLU A 40 21.55 10.05 2.18
C GLU A 40 21.03 11.38 1.65
N ASP A 41 21.16 11.64 0.34
CA ASP A 41 20.64 12.84 -0.33
C ASP A 41 19.32 12.57 -1.08
N ASN A 42 18.86 11.31 -1.11
CA ASN A 42 17.61 10.94 -1.78
C ASN A 42 16.42 11.25 -0.85
N PRO A 43 15.52 12.21 -1.18
CA PRO A 43 14.40 12.54 -0.32
C PRO A 43 13.44 11.35 -0.10
N TYR A 44 13.39 10.40 -1.05
CA TYR A 44 12.62 9.17 -0.89
C TYR A 44 13.19 8.26 0.20
N ALA A 45 14.50 8.24 0.39
CA ALA A 45 15.16 7.48 1.45
C ALA A 45 15.13 8.23 2.80
N GLN A 46 15.41 9.54 2.79
CA GLN A 46 15.42 10.38 4.00
C GLN A 46 14.10 10.38 4.76
N HIS A 47 12.98 10.27 4.04
CA HIS A 47 11.63 10.30 4.59
C HIS A 47 10.95 8.93 4.64
N TYR A 48 11.70 7.86 4.43
CA TYR A 48 11.17 6.50 4.43
C TYR A 48 10.77 6.02 5.83
N VAL A 49 9.60 5.42 5.89
CA VAL A 49 9.05 4.77 7.08
C VAL A 49 8.80 3.31 6.76
N ALA A 50 9.67 2.44 7.29
CA ALA A 50 9.53 1.01 7.17
C ALA A 50 8.33 0.45 7.93
N ARG A 51 7.69 -0.58 7.38
CA ARG A 51 6.65 -1.37 8.04
C ARG A 51 7.20 -2.72 8.49
N GLN A 52 6.76 -3.15 9.66
CA GLN A 52 7.07 -4.46 10.20
C GLN A 52 6.25 -5.55 9.49
N LEU A 53 6.93 -6.55 8.92
CA LEU A 53 6.31 -7.62 8.13
C LEU A 53 5.86 -8.83 8.97
N HIS A 54 6.18 -8.90 10.26
CA HIS A 54 5.68 -9.94 11.19
C HIS A 54 5.78 -11.39 10.67
N GLY A 55 6.88 -11.75 10.00
CA GLY A 55 7.10 -13.11 9.48
C GLY A 55 6.48 -13.40 8.12
N ILE A 56 5.91 -12.40 7.44
CA ILE A 56 5.48 -12.51 6.05
C ILE A 56 6.70 -12.81 5.15
N LYS A 57 6.61 -13.88 4.37
CA LYS A 57 7.62 -14.25 3.37
C LYS A 57 7.34 -13.54 2.04
N LEU A 58 8.31 -12.79 1.54
CA LEU A 58 8.31 -12.23 0.19
C LEU A 58 8.88 -13.25 -0.79
N SER A 59 8.50 -13.17 -2.06
CA SER A 59 9.22 -13.86 -3.12
C SER A 59 10.61 -13.27 -3.29
N GLN A 60 11.56 -14.05 -3.82
CA GLN A 60 12.81 -13.49 -4.30
C GLN A 60 12.48 -12.49 -5.41
N GLY A 61 12.88 -11.23 -5.23
CA GLY A 61 12.48 -10.12 -6.11
C GLY A 61 12.90 -10.36 -7.55
N ALA A 62 12.07 -9.93 -8.50
CA ALA A 62 12.19 -10.32 -9.91
C ALA A 62 13.20 -9.47 -10.73
N GLY A 63 13.83 -8.46 -10.14
CA GLY A 63 14.74 -7.55 -10.84
C GLY A 63 14.53 -6.09 -10.46
N GLU A 64 14.56 -5.20 -11.45
CA GLU A 64 14.32 -3.76 -11.25
C GLU A 64 12.88 -3.50 -10.79
N PRO A 65 12.66 -2.59 -9.82
CA PRO A 65 11.32 -2.27 -9.33
C PRO A 65 10.44 -1.69 -10.44
N THR A 66 9.20 -2.16 -10.52
CA THR A 66 8.20 -1.53 -11.39
C THR A 66 7.69 -0.23 -10.76
N ILE A 67 7.61 0.84 -11.55
CA ILE A 67 7.19 2.15 -11.07
C ILE A 67 5.81 2.45 -11.59
N TYR A 68 4.95 2.93 -10.72
CA TYR A 68 3.58 3.31 -11.01
C TYR A 68 3.38 4.77 -10.64
N GLN A 69 2.71 5.54 -11.50
CA GLN A 69 2.18 6.84 -11.11
C GLN A 69 0.77 6.64 -10.56
N GLY A 70 0.62 6.80 -9.25
CA GLY A 70 -0.65 6.57 -8.56
C GLY A 70 -1.70 7.63 -8.87
N GLY A 71 -2.96 7.21 -8.88
CA GLY A 71 -4.11 8.06 -9.20
C GLY A 71 -5.10 8.21 -8.03
N LYS A 72 -5.39 7.11 -7.34
CA LYS A 72 -6.33 7.07 -6.22
C LYS A 72 -5.74 6.19 -5.13
N GLU A 73 -5.16 6.81 -4.10
CA GLU A 73 -4.30 6.14 -3.12
C GLU A 73 -4.93 4.91 -2.48
N LEU A 74 -6.22 5.00 -2.14
CA LEU A 74 -6.94 3.90 -1.48
C LEU A 74 -7.22 2.74 -2.42
N ASP A 75 -7.62 3.03 -3.66
CA ASP A 75 -7.96 2.03 -4.66
C ASP A 75 -6.67 1.30 -5.10
N ASP A 76 -5.63 2.06 -5.39
CA ASP A 76 -4.30 1.57 -5.74
C ASP A 76 -3.71 0.69 -4.62
N TYR A 77 -3.85 1.12 -3.35
CA TYR A 77 -3.44 0.31 -2.20
C TYR A 77 -4.18 -1.03 -2.13
N GLN A 78 -5.50 -1.02 -2.35
CA GLN A 78 -6.29 -2.26 -2.36
C GLN A 78 -5.86 -3.18 -3.50
N HIS A 79 -5.64 -2.63 -4.69
CA HIS A 79 -5.16 -3.39 -5.84
C HIS A 79 -3.83 -4.08 -5.57
N MET A 80 -2.86 -3.38 -5.00
CA MET A 80 -1.57 -3.99 -4.64
C MET A 80 -1.76 -5.18 -3.70
N LEU A 81 -2.63 -5.07 -2.69
CA LEU A 81 -2.94 -6.20 -1.79
C LEU A 81 -3.64 -7.36 -2.53
N ASN A 82 -4.63 -7.06 -3.37
CA ASN A 82 -5.33 -8.08 -4.16
C ASN A 82 -4.39 -8.80 -5.13
N ASP A 83 -3.39 -8.11 -5.67
CA ASP A 83 -2.40 -8.69 -6.56
C ASP A 83 -1.29 -9.44 -5.80
N GLY A 84 -1.42 -9.58 -4.48
CA GLY A 84 -0.48 -10.34 -3.65
C GLY A 84 0.83 -9.61 -3.41
N TYR A 85 0.78 -8.28 -3.33
CA TYR A 85 1.88 -7.50 -2.78
C TYR A 85 1.68 -7.21 -1.29
N GLN A 86 2.80 -7.06 -0.61
CA GLN A 86 2.85 -6.58 0.77
C GLN A 86 3.61 -5.25 0.81
N MET A 87 3.01 -4.25 1.44
CA MET A 87 3.67 -2.95 1.63
C MET A 87 4.84 -3.11 2.61
N LEU A 88 6.02 -2.70 2.15
CA LEU A 88 7.29 -2.66 2.89
C LEU A 88 7.45 -1.36 3.68
N GLY A 89 6.90 -0.27 3.14
CA GLY A 89 7.00 1.04 3.76
C GLY A 89 6.43 2.13 2.87
N TYR A 90 6.58 3.36 3.31
CA TYR A 90 6.15 4.53 2.57
C TYR A 90 7.06 5.72 2.83
N THR A 91 7.02 6.70 1.94
CA THR A 91 7.71 7.98 2.08
C THR A 91 6.70 9.11 1.85
N SER A 92 6.83 10.22 2.58
CA SER A 92 6.11 11.45 2.28
C SER A 92 6.96 12.69 2.55
N PHE A 93 6.98 13.63 1.60
CA PHE A 93 7.72 14.89 1.71
C PHE A 93 7.18 15.94 0.72
N GLU A 94 7.71 17.16 0.79
CA GLU A 94 7.41 18.23 -0.16
C GLU A 94 8.71 18.64 -0.87
N ALA A 95 8.66 18.81 -2.18
CA ALA A 95 9.82 19.18 -2.98
C ALA A 95 9.40 19.84 -4.31
N PRO A 96 10.32 20.52 -5.01
CA PRO A 96 10.17 20.80 -6.44
C PRO A 96 9.98 19.52 -7.26
N GLU A 97 9.73 19.66 -8.57
CA GLU A 97 9.61 18.53 -9.49
C GLU A 97 10.84 17.59 -9.41
N LEU A 98 10.58 16.31 -9.14
CA LEU A 98 11.56 15.23 -9.12
C LEU A 98 11.22 14.15 -10.15
N SER A 99 12.26 13.61 -10.78
CA SER A 99 12.16 12.41 -11.62
C SER A 99 11.77 11.18 -10.80
N PHE A 100 11.02 10.25 -11.40
CA PHE A 100 10.67 8.99 -10.74
C PHE A 100 11.89 8.06 -10.50
N SER A 101 13.02 8.32 -11.16
CA SER A 101 14.26 7.58 -10.92
C SER A 101 14.79 7.70 -9.48
N TYR A 102 14.44 8.75 -8.74
CA TYR A 102 14.73 8.84 -7.31
C TYR A 102 13.95 7.82 -6.49
N ALA A 103 12.66 7.66 -6.79
CA ALA A 103 11.79 6.66 -6.15
C ALA A 103 12.24 5.24 -6.52
N ALA A 104 12.63 5.02 -7.79
CA ALA A 104 13.16 3.76 -8.28
C ALA A 104 14.46 3.34 -7.56
N ALA A 105 15.39 4.29 -7.38
CA ALA A 105 16.64 4.04 -6.69
C ALA A 105 16.40 3.57 -5.25
N HIS A 106 15.50 4.23 -4.52
CA HIS A 106 15.16 3.81 -3.16
C HIS A 106 14.36 2.50 -3.15
N ALA A 107 13.47 2.28 -4.11
CA ALA A 107 12.73 1.02 -4.24
C ALA A 107 13.68 -0.19 -4.37
N ALA A 108 14.75 -0.04 -5.15
CA ALA A 108 15.78 -1.09 -5.28
C ALA A 108 16.52 -1.33 -3.95
N GLU A 109 16.85 -0.27 -3.20
CA GLU A 109 17.51 -0.37 -1.89
C GLU A 109 16.67 -1.15 -0.87
N VAL A 110 15.37 -0.85 -0.78
CA VAL A 110 14.45 -1.55 0.12
C VAL A 110 13.95 -2.89 -0.44
N GLN A 111 14.51 -3.33 -1.58
CA GLN A 111 14.17 -4.57 -2.28
C GLN A 111 12.68 -4.68 -2.62
N ALA A 112 12.06 -3.55 -2.97
CA ALA A 112 10.69 -3.52 -3.45
C ALA A 112 10.62 -4.01 -4.90
N ASP A 113 9.64 -4.86 -5.20
CA ASP A 113 9.29 -5.25 -6.56
C ASP A 113 8.49 -4.14 -7.28
N ALA A 114 7.84 -3.26 -6.50
CA ALA A 114 7.07 -2.14 -7.04
C ALA A 114 7.08 -0.91 -6.14
N VAL A 115 6.98 0.27 -6.76
CA VAL A 115 6.73 1.55 -6.09
C VAL A 115 5.59 2.29 -6.76
N VAL A 116 4.63 2.77 -5.97
CA VAL A 116 3.54 3.64 -6.45
C VAL A 116 3.78 5.05 -5.93
N VAL A 117 3.98 6.00 -6.84
CA VAL A 117 4.31 7.40 -6.55
C VAL A 117 3.13 8.29 -6.87
N TYR A 118 2.71 9.08 -5.88
CA TYR A 118 1.69 10.10 -5.98
C TYR A 118 2.35 11.47 -5.86
N LYS A 119 1.90 12.41 -6.70
CA LYS A 119 2.39 13.77 -6.73
C LYS A 119 1.20 14.73 -6.78
N LYS A 120 1.14 15.69 -5.86
CA LYS A 120 0.09 16.71 -5.79
C LYS A 120 0.69 18.11 -5.68
N LEU A 121 0.32 19.01 -6.58
CA LEU A 121 0.76 20.42 -6.50
C LEU A 121 0.20 21.08 -5.23
N ILE A 122 1.09 21.70 -4.44
CA ILE A 122 0.74 22.42 -3.21
C ILE A 122 0.58 23.92 -3.50
N THR A 123 1.53 24.50 -4.22
CA THR A 123 1.56 25.94 -4.52
C THR A 123 1.76 26.13 -6.03
N ALA A 124 0.87 26.90 -6.65
CA ALA A 124 1.07 27.42 -8.01
C ALA A 124 1.75 28.79 -7.94
N PRO A 125 2.54 29.22 -8.94
CA PRO A 125 3.14 30.55 -8.94
C PRO A 125 2.05 31.60 -8.77
N MET A 126 2.28 32.55 -7.85
CA MET A 126 1.44 33.73 -7.72
C MET A 126 1.43 34.44 -9.07
N ALA A 127 0.31 34.38 -9.80
CA ALA A 127 0.07 35.25 -10.93
C ALA A 127 0.30 36.68 -10.44
N THR A 128 1.27 37.37 -11.02
CA THR A 128 1.58 38.76 -10.68
C THR A 128 0.30 39.57 -10.84
N MET A 129 -0.34 39.92 -9.72
CA MET A 129 -1.36 40.96 -9.71
C MET A 129 -0.68 42.22 -10.23
N ASP A 130 -1.10 42.66 -11.42
CA ASP A 130 -0.65 43.90 -12.06
C ASP A 130 -0.68 45.05 -11.06
N LEU A 131 0.49 45.43 -10.53
CA LEU A 131 0.66 46.68 -9.82
C LEU A 131 0.76 47.77 -10.88
N GLN A 132 -0.28 48.60 -10.97
CA GLN A 132 -0.28 49.86 -11.71
C GLN A 132 0.98 50.69 -11.36
N PRO A 133 1.52 51.49 -12.29
CA PRO A 133 2.86 52.04 -12.16
C PRO A 133 2.87 53.18 -11.12
N VAL A 134 3.41 52.91 -9.93
CA VAL A 134 3.95 53.96 -9.06
C VAL A 134 5.32 54.36 -9.62
N LYS A 135 5.40 55.56 -10.18
CA LYS A 135 6.66 56.19 -10.62
C LYS A 135 7.53 56.50 -9.39
N THR A 136 8.47 55.63 -9.07
CA THR A 136 9.64 56.02 -8.27
C THR A 136 10.87 55.23 -8.71
N GLN A 137 11.86 55.95 -9.24
CA GLN A 137 13.16 55.42 -9.63
C GLN A 137 13.95 55.00 -8.39
N VAL A 138 14.20 53.69 -8.23
CA VAL A 138 15.40 53.16 -7.55
C VAL A 138 15.83 51.91 -8.31
N SER A 139 17.03 51.97 -8.87
CA SER A 139 17.76 50.87 -9.47
C SER A 139 18.16 49.85 -8.40
N ALA A 140 17.34 48.81 -8.26
CA ALA A 140 17.75 47.51 -7.75
C ALA A 140 16.92 46.49 -8.52
N GLN A 141 17.56 45.66 -9.35
CA GLN A 141 16.89 44.53 -10.00
C GLN A 141 16.36 43.61 -8.90
N PRO A 142 15.04 43.39 -8.78
CA PRO A 142 14.55 42.22 -8.08
C PRO A 142 14.77 41.07 -9.05
N HIS A 143 15.78 40.24 -8.83
CA HIS A 143 15.74 38.87 -9.34
C HIS A 143 14.68 38.10 -8.55
N ALA A 144 13.41 38.45 -8.75
CA ALA A 144 12.29 37.61 -8.39
C ALA A 144 12.27 36.46 -9.42
N GLY A 145 13.14 35.48 -9.21
CA GLY A 145 13.00 34.19 -9.88
C GLY A 145 11.61 33.66 -9.54
N ALA A 146 10.83 33.27 -10.56
CA ALA A 146 9.54 32.64 -10.34
C ALA A 146 9.70 31.49 -9.32
N ALA A 147 8.89 31.49 -8.27
CA ALA A 147 8.90 30.40 -7.31
C ALA A 147 8.60 29.08 -8.06
N ALA A 148 9.47 28.09 -7.88
CA ALA A 148 9.26 26.77 -8.48
C ALA A 148 7.98 26.13 -7.93
N ASP A 149 7.25 25.40 -8.77
CA ASP A 149 6.13 24.58 -8.33
C ASP A 149 6.59 23.60 -7.24
N ILE A 150 5.89 23.62 -6.10
CA ILE A 150 6.15 22.69 -5.00
C ILE A 150 5.06 21.63 -4.97
N TYR A 151 5.49 20.38 -4.90
CA TYR A 151 4.63 19.21 -4.89
C TYR A 151 4.73 18.47 -3.56
N SER A 152 3.60 17.96 -3.09
CA SER A 152 3.53 16.92 -2.09
C SER A 152 3.75 15.58 -2.77
N TYR A 153 4.78 14.86 -2.32
CA TYR A 153 5.06 13.49 -2.75
C TYR A 153 4.61 12.51 -1.67
N PHE A 154 4.02 11.41 -2.14
CA PHE A 154 3.76 10.22 -1.34
C PHE A 154 4.16 9.01 -2.17
N ALA A 155 4.94 8.09 -1.61
CA ALA A 155 5.32 6.87 -2.30
C ALA A 155 5.10 5.67 -1.40
N THR A 156 4.65 4.56 -1.99
CA THR A 156 4.44 3.30 -1.30
C THR A 156 5.27 2.21 -1.94
N TYR A 157 5.97 1.43 -1.13
CA TYR A 157 6.94 0.42 -1.56
C TYR A 157 6.40 -0.96 -1.26
N TRP A 158 6.52 -1.87 -2.23
CA TRP A 158 5.79 -3.13 -2.24
C TRP A 158 6.68 -4.29 -2.63
N GLY A 159 6.69 -5.34 -1.82
CA GLY A 159 7.31 -6.63 -2.14
C GLY A 159 6.25 -7.62 -2.56
N LYS A 160 6.53 -8.43 -3.58
CA LYS A 160 5.64 -9.48 -4.04
C LYS A 160 5.68 -10.63 -3.03
N LEU A 161 4.51 -11.18 -2.72
CA LEU A 161 4.42 -12.33 -1.83
C LEU A 161 4.81 -13.61 -2.57
N ALA A 162 5.47 -14.52 -1.85
CA ALA A 162 5.53 -15.90 -2.29
C ALA A 162 4.08 -16.46 -2.41
N PRO A 163 3.81 -17.43 -3.30
CA PRO A 163 2.50 -18.06 -3.43
C PRO A 163 1.87 -18.37 -2.07
N PRO A 164 0.70 -17.77 -1.74
CA PRO A 164 0.19 -17.83 -0.39
C PRO A 164 -0.52 -19.17 -0.13
N VAL A 165 -0.33 -19.72 1.07
CA VAL A 165 -1.02 -20.95 1.51
C VAL A 165 -2.53 -20.73 1.64
N LEU A 166 -2.96 -19.55 2.11
CA LEU A 166 -4.38 -19.18 2.21
C LEU A 166 -4.73 -17.99 1.30
N GLY A 167 -3.99 -16.89 1.39
CA GLY A 167 -4.14 -15.72 0.50
C GLY A 167 -5.09 -14.64 0.98
N VAL A 168 -4.93 -14.22 2.24
CA VAL A 168 -5.70 -13.13 2.84
C VAL A 168 -4.76 -12.14 3.51
N HIS A 169 -5.10 -10.85 3.44
CA HIS A 169 -4.57 -9.84 4.34
C HIS A 169 -5.57 -9.64 5.47
N VAL A 170 -5.10 -9.74 6.71
CA VAL A 170 -5.96 -9.67 7.88
C VAL A 170 -5.47 -8.64 8.89
N MET A 171 -6.39 -8.19 9.72
CA MET A 171 -6.11 -7.36 10.87
C MET A 171 -6.71 -8.00 12.12
N GLN A 172 -5.95 -7.93 13.21
CA GLN A 172 -6.45 -8.34 14.51
C GLN A 172 -7.54 -7.37 14.96
N ARG A 173 -8.66 -7.94 15.43
CA ARG A 173 -9.77 -7.17 15.98
C ARG A 173 -9.43 -6.66 17.38
N SER A 174 -9.90 -5.45 17.67
CA SER A 174 -9.71 -4.82 18.98
C SER A 174 -10.64 -5.46 20.01
N ASN A 175 -10.31 -5.32 21.30
CA ASN A 175 -11.15 -5.83 22.40
C ASN A 175 -12.56 -5.22 22.44
N ASN A 176 -12.77 -4.07 21.78
CA ASN A 176 -14.06 -3.38 21.73
C ASN A 176 -14.95 -3.88 20.57
N ASP A 177 -14.43 -4.75 19.71
CA ASP A 177 -15.18 -5.27 18.58
C ASP A 177 -16.15 -6.38 19.05
N ALA A 178 -17.21 -6.64 18.29
CA ALA A 178 -18.25 -7.65 18.58
C ALA A 178 -17.75 -9.12 18.54
N GLY A 179 -16.73 -9.47 19.30
CA GLY A 179 -16.15 -10.81 19.46
C GLY A 179 -14.72 -10.95 18.89
N PRO A 180 -14.05 -12.09 19.14
CA PRO A 180 -12.69 -12.37 18.67
C PRO A 180 -12.63 -12.60 17.14
N GLY A 181 -11.41 -12.83 16.63
CA GLY A 181 -11.15 -13.20 15.24
C GLY A 181 -10.32 -12.17 14.47
N LEU A 182 -10.12 -12.45 13.18
CA LEU A 182 -9.30 -11.64 12.28
C LEU A 182 -10.15 -11.10 11.15
N THR A 183 -10.21 -9.78 11.01
CA THR A 183 -10.96 -9.15 9.91
C THR A 183 -10.16 -9.23 8.62
N VAL A 184 -10.77 -9.73 7.55
CA VAL A 184 -10.20 -9.77 6.20
C VAL A 184 -10.23 -8.36 5.60
N LEU A 185 -9.04 -7.83 5.31
CA LEU A 185 -8.84 -6.53 4.65
C LEU A 185 -8.78 -6.67 3.13
N ALA A 186 -8.16 -7.73 2.63
CA ALA A 186 -8.04 -8.03 1.21
C ALA A 186 -7.93 -9.55 1.01
N VAL A 187 -8.35 -10.01 -0.16
CA VAL A 187 -8.21 -11.41 -0.58
C VAL A 187 -7.38 -11.42 -1.85
N ILE A 188 -6.30 -12.19 -1.84
CA ILE A 188 -5.37 -12.26 -2.98
C ILE A 188 -6.10 -12.96 -4.14
N THR A 189 -6.06 -12.37 -5.32
CA THR A 189 -6.71 -12.88 -6.53
C THR A 189 -6.21 -14.29 -6.85
N HIS A 190 -7.13 -15.19 -7.21
CA HIS A 190 -6.86 -16.60 -7.53
C HIS A 190 -6.27 -17.47 -6.39
N SER A 191 -6.17 -16.93 -5.17
CA SER A 191 -5.70 -17.68 -4.00
C SER A 191 -6.69 -18.76 -3.52
N PRO A 192 -6.26 -19.69 -2.65
CA PRO A 192 -7.14 -20.62 -1.96
C PRO A 192 -8.36 -19.96 -1.29
N ALA A 193 -8.16 -18.85 -0.58
CA ALA A 193 -9.22 -18.10 0.07
C ALA A 193 -10.22 -17.51 -0.95
N ALA A 194 -9.71 -16.96 -2.06
CA ALA A 194 -10.57 -16.45 -3.14
C ALA A 194 -11.44 -17.56 -3.74
N LYS A 195 -10.85 -18.73 -4.01
CA LYS A 195 -11.56 -19.91 -4.53
C LYS A 195 -12.62 -20.43 -3.57
N ALA A 196 -12.37 -20.34 -2.26
CA ALA A 196 -13.32 -20.70 -1.22
C ALA A 196 -14.39 -19.64 -0.94
N GLY A 197 -14.38 -18.51 -1.65
CA GLY A 197 -15.38 -17.46 -1.52
C GLY A 197 -15.24 -16.58 -0.28
N VAL A 198 -14.05 -16.56 0.34
CA VAL A 198 -13.70 -15.57 1.38
C VAL A 198 -13.73 -14.18 0.75
N ALA A 199 -14.23 -13.20 1.48
CA ALA A 199 -14.39 -11.83 1.02
C ALA A 199 -13.89 -10.82 2.05
N VAL A 200 -13.62 -9.60 1.57
CA VAL A 200 -13.32 -8.45 2.44
C VAL A 200 -14.45 -8.23 3.43
N GLY A 201 -14.09 -7.95 4.69
CA GLY A 201 -15.03 -7.78 5.79
C GLY A 201 -15.46 -9.07 6.49
N ASP A 202 -15.09 -10.24 5.97
CA ASP A 202 -15.22 -11.48 6.73
C ASP A 202 -14.37 -11.42 8.00
N VAL A 203 -14.87 -12.02 9.09
CA VAL A 203 -14.10 -12.24 10.31
C VAL A 203 -13.75 -13.72 10.38
N LEU A 204 -12.47 -14.05 10.25
CA LEU A 204 -11.98 -15.42 10.38
C LEU A 204 -11.96 -15.80 11.86
N LEU A 205 -12.54 -16.96 12.19
CA LEU A 205 -12.73 -17.42 13.56
C LEU A 205 -11.85 -18.63 13.88
N SER A 206 -11.84 -19.64 13.01
CA SER A 206 -10.98 -20.82 13.16
C SER A 206 -10.56 -21.42 11.82
N LEU A 207 -9.41 -22.09 11.79
CA LEU A 207 -8.91 -22.83 10.63
C LEU A 207 -8.46 -24.22 11.09
N GLY A 208 -9.01 -25.28 10.50
CA GLY A 208 -8.69 -26.66 10.90
C GLY A 208 -8.99 -26.95 12.38
N GLY A 209 -9.99 -26.26 12.96
CA GLY A 209 -10.33 -26.35 14.38
C GLY A 209 -9.49 -25.49 15.33
N GLU A 210 -8.44 -24.83 14.86
CA GLU A 210 -7.64 -23.90 15.67
C GLU A 210 -8.25 -22.49 15.66
N ALA A 211 -8.49 -21.92 16.83
CA ALA A 211 -9.04 -20.57 16.97
C ALA A 211 -8.03 -19.50 16.56
N LEU A 212 -8.45 -18.55 15.72
CA LEU A 212 -7.59 -17.52 15.14
C LEU A 212 -7.60 -16.25 15.99
N SER A 213 -6.64 -16.14 16.90
CA SER A 213 -6.52 -14.98 17.80
C SER A 213 -5.56 -13.89 17.31
N SER A 214 -4.62 -14.25 16.43
CA SER A 214 -3.64 -13.32 15.86
C SER A 214 -3.25 -13.70 14.43
N PRO A 215 -2.73 -12.75 13.63
CA PRO A 215 -2.19 -13.06 12.29
C PRO A 215 -1.11 -14.16 12.31
N GLN A 216 -0.32 -14.24 13.39
CA GLN A 216 0.71 -15.27 13.56
C GLN A 216 0.09 -16.66 13.75
N VAL A 217 -0.99 -16.78 14.53
CA VAL A 217 -1.71 -18.05 14.70
C VAL A 217 -2.31 -18.48 13.36
N LEU A 218 -2.89 -17.55 12.59
CA LEU A 218 -3.38 -17.85 11.24
C LEU A 218 -2.27 -18.38 10.33
N GLN A 219 -1.11 -17.71 10.33
CA GLN A 219 0.02 -18.12 9.51
C GLN A 219 0.50 -19.53 9.90
N GLN A 220 0.61 -19.83 11.20
CA GLN A 220 1.00 -21.15 11.68
C GLN A 220 -0.03 -22.23 11.35
N ALA A 221 -1.32 -21.97 11.58
CA ALA A 221 -2.41 -22.88 11.26
C ALA A 221 -2.44 -23.21 9.77
N ALA A 222 -2.34 -22.18 8.91
CA ALA A 222 -2.30 -22.37 7.47
C ALA A 222 -1.09 -23.21 7.04
N HIS A 223 0.11 -22.96 7.58
CA HIS A 223 1.29 -23.75 7.26
C HIS A 223 1.19 -25.20 7.74
N ARG A 224 0.60 -25.46 8.91
CA ARG A 224 0.41 -26.82 9.43
C ARG A 224 -0.47 -27.67 8.52
N HIS A 225 -1.45 -27.05 7.89
CA HIS A 225 -2.39 -27.70 6.99
C HIS A 225 -2.09 -27.44 5.50
N ALA A 226 -0.87 -26.99 5.17
CA ALA A 226 -0.50 -26.69 3.80
C ALA A 226 -0.68 -27.92 2.88
N GLY A 227 -1.26 -27.70 1.70
CA GLY A 227 -1.59 -28.76 0.74
C GLY A 227 -2.82 -29.61 1.10
N GLN A 228 -3.51 -29.32 2.21
CA GLN A 228 -4.70 -30.05 2.65
C GLN A 228 -5.98 -29.23 2.41
N GLU A 229 -7.11 -29.92 2.33
CA GLU A 229 -8.42 -29.28 2.45
C GLU A 229 -8.83 -29.23 3.93
N VAL A 230 -9.15 -28.03 4.42
CA VAL A 230 -9.53 -27.82 5.83
C VAL A 230 -10.76 -26.94 5.97
N GLU A 231 -11.50 -27.13 7.07
CA GLU A 231 -12.60 -26.25 7.44
C GLU A 231 -12.05 -24.89 7.88
N LEU A 232 -12.55 -23.82 7.25
CA LEU A 232 -12.43 -22.44 7.70
C LEU A 232 -13.79 -21.99 8.21
N VAL A 233 -13.82 -21.59 9.49
CA VAL A 233 -14.99 -20.96 10.10
C VAL A 233 -14.81 -19.44 10.03
N LEU A 234 -15.77 -18.77 9.44
CA LEU A 234 -15.78 -17.31 9.31
C LEU A 234 -17.14 -16.75 9.66
N ARG A 235 -17.20 -15.47 9.98
CA ARG A 235 -18.43 -14.72 10.14
C ARG A 235 -18.51 -13.65 9.08
N ARG A 236 -19.60 -13.66 8.31
CA ARG A 236 -19.94 -12.60 7.35
C ARG A 236 -21.14 -11.85 7.88
N VAL A 237 -20.97 -10.55 8.12
CA VAL A 237 -21.97 -9.74 8.83
C VAL A 237 -22.22 -10.34 10.21
N ASN A 238 -23.37 -10.99 10.44
CA ASN A 238 -23.74 -11.59 11.72
C ASN A 238 -24.04 -13.10 11.62
N ALA A 239 -23.66 -13.75 10.51
CA ALA A 239 -23.85 -15.18 10.31
C ALA A 239 -22.50 -15.91 10.25
N GLU A 240 -22.36 -16.95 11.08
CA GLU A 240 -21.26 -17.91 10.96
C GLU A 240 -21.44 -18.75 9.68
N LYS A 241 -20.33 -18.98 9.00
CA LYS A 241 -20.23 -19.85 7.82
C LYS A 241 -19.05 -20.78 8.01
N ARG A 242 -19.24 -22.01 7.54
CA ARG A 242 -18.20 -23.04 7.45
C ARG A 242 -17.95 -23.29 5.98
N VAL A 243 -16.72 -23.10 5.56
CA VAL A 243 -16.29 -23.35 4.17
C VAL A 243 -15.10 -24.28 4.19
N HIS A 244 -15.00 -25.16 3.20
CA HIS A 244 -13.80 -25.97 3.00
C HIS A 244 -12.84 -25.21 2.07
N VAL A 245 -11.57 -25.13 2.48
CA VAL A 245 -10.52 -24.43 1.74
C VAL A 245 -9.40 -25.42 1.41
N ALA A 246 -9.13 -25.62 0.12
CA ALA A 246 -7.97 -26.35 -0.34
C ALA A 246 -6.72 -25.46 -0.27
N LEU A 247 -5.94 -25.59 0.81
CA LEU A 247 -4.77 -24.76 1.07
C LEU A 247 -3.64 -25.03 0.06
N GLY A 248 -2.91 -23.96 -0.28
CA GLY A 248 -1.71 -24.06 -1.11
C GLY A 248 -0.59 -24.84 -0.41
N THR A 249 0.41 -25.27 -1.18
CA THR A 249 1.62 -25.90 -0.63
C THR A 249 2.49 -24.84 0.05
N ALA A 250 3.15 -25.20 1.15
CA ALA A 250 4.15 -24.33 1.77
C ALA A 250 5.45 -24.37 0.96
N LEU A 251 6.05 -23.20 0.74
CA LEU A 251 7.39 -23.01 0.18
C LEU A 251 8.44 -22.81 1.28
#